data_AF-A0A7V2MDL9-F1
#
_entry.id   AF-A0A7V2MDL9-F1
#
_cell.length_a   1.000
_cell.length_b   1.000
_cell.length_c   1.000
_cell.angle_alpha   90.00
_cell.angle_beta   90.00
_cell.angle_gamma   90.00
#
_symmetry.space_group_name_H-M   'P 1'
#
loop_
_entity.id
_entity.type
_entity.pdbx_description
1 polymer ?
#
loop_
_entity_poly.entity_id
_entity_poly.type
_entity_poly.pdbx_seq_one_letter_code
_entity_poly.pdbx_strand_id
1 'polypeptide(L)' 'MPVTIRVNGKAQHRQVEPRLLLVHFLRETCGLTGTHVGCE' A
#
# COMPACT_ATOMS: atom_id res chain seq x y z
N MET A 1 -2.76 10.89 -6.63
CA MET A 1 -1.77 11.65 -5.83
C MET A 1 -0.48 10.85 -5.78
N PRO A 2 0.66 11.43 -6.20
CA PRO A 2 1.93 10.71 -6.22
C PRO A 2 2.40 10.51 -4.78
N VAL A 3 2.87 9.32 -4.46
CA VAL A 3 3.41 8.97 -3.14
C VAL A 3 4.72 8.21 -3.29
N THR A 4 5.63 8.50 -2.38
CA THR A 4 6.89 7.77 -2.22
C THR A 4 6.95 7.21 -0.81
N ILE A 5 7.05 5.89 -0.70
CA ILE A 5 7.09 5.19 0.59
C ILE A 5 8.12 4.06 0.54
N ARG A 6 8.76 3.76 1.67
CA ARG A 6 9.62 2.58 1.83
C ARG A 6 8.82 1.46 2.49
N VAL A 7 8.74 0.31 1.84
CA VAL A 7 8.08 -0.90 2.35
C VAL A 7 9.11 -2.00 2.42
N ASN A 8 9.36 -2.54 3.62
CA ASN A 8 10.38 -3.57 3.86
C ASN A 8 11.76 -3.21 3.26
N GLY A 9 12.17 -1.95 3.43
CA GLY A 9 13.43 -1.41 2.90
C GLY A 9 13.43 -1.08 1.40
N LYS A 10 12.42 -1.51 0.63
CA LYS A 10 12.30 -1.22 -0.81
C LYS A 10 11.49 0.06 -1.06
N ALA A 11 12.02 0.96 -1.87
CA ALA A 11 11.31 2.17 -2.28
C ALA A 11 10.18 1.84 -3.26
N GLN A 12 9.01 2.44 -3.03
CA GLN A 12 7.83 2.37 -3.88
C GLN A 12 7.45 3.79 -4.28
N HIS A 13 7.32 4.03 -5.58
CA HIS A 13 6.84 5.29 -6.13
C HIS A 13 5.59 5.01 -6.98
N ARG A 14 4.44 5.54 -6.57
CA ARG A 14 3.12 5.18 -7.16
C ARG A 14 2.19 6.37 -7.21
N GLN A 15 1.26 6.34 -8.16
CA GLN A 15 0.08 7.19 -8.18
C GLN A 15 -1.09 6.46 -7.54
N VAL A 16 -1.72 7.05 -6.53
CA VAL A 16 -2.84 6.44 -5.79
C VAL A 16 -4.02 7.39 -5.63
N GLU A 17 -5.21 6.86 -5.38
CA GLU A 17 -6.34 7.69 -4.95
C GLU A 17 -6.13 8.21 -3.53
N PRO A 18 -6.53 9.46 -3.19
CA PRO A 18 -6.35 10.01 -1.84
C PRO A 18 -7.00 9.19 -0.72
N ARG A 19 -8.05 8.43 -1.03
CA ARG A 19 -8.79 7.56 -0.10
C ARG A 19 -8.22 6.14 0.02
N LEU A 20 -7.20 5.80 -0.74
CA LEU A 20 -6.63 4.44 -0.73
C LEU A 20 -5.97 4.18 0.62
N LEU A 21 -6.47 3.19 1.36
CA LEU A 21 -5.88 2.78 2.63
C LEU A 21 -4.55 2.07 2.40
N LEU A 22 -3.63 2.23 3.36
CA LEU A 22 -2.32 1.58 3.30
C LEU A 22 -2.43 0.05 3.21
N VAL A 23 -3.42 -0.55 3.85
CA VAL A 23 -3.63 -2.00 3.80
C VAL A 23 -3.96 -2.48 2.38
N HIS A 24 -4.85 -1.78 1.67
CA HIS A 24 -5.15 -2.07 0.26
C HIS A 24 -3.94 -1.79 -0.63
N PHE A 25 -3.21 -0.69 -0.39
CA PHE A 25 -1.97 -0.42 -1.13
C PHE A 25 -0.95 -1.56 -1.00
N LEU A 26 -0.72 -2.07 0.21
CA LEU A 26 0.22 -3.17 0.44
C LEU A 26 -0.26 -4.47 -0.23
N ARG A 27 -1.53 -4.83 -0.05
CA ARG A 27 -2.08 -6.10 -0.55
C ARG A 27 -2.25 -6.09 -2.07
N GLU A 28 -2.87 -5.05 -2.62
CA GLU A 28 -3.33 -5.01 -4.01
C GLU A 28 -2.31 -4.36 -4.95
N THR A 29 -1.63 -3.30 -4.50
CA THR A 29 -0.63 -2.60 -5.34
C THR A 29 0.77 -3.19 -5.20
N CYS A 30 1.17 -3.60 -4.00
CA CYS A 30 2.49 -4.17 -3.75
C CYS A 30 2.50 -5.71 -3.75
N GLY A 31 1.33 -6.36 -3.76
CA GLY A 31 1.21 -7.83 -3.72
C GLY A 31 1.61 -8.45 -2.38
N LEU A 32 1.70 -7.65 -1.32
CA LEU A 32 2.12 -8.08 0.02
C LEU A 32 0.89 -8.46 0.85
N THR A 33 0.49 -9.72 0.77
CA THR A 33 -0.80 -10.20 1.29
C THR A 33 -0.80 -10.55 2.79
N GLY A 34 0.36 -10.52 3.45
CA GLY A 34 0.50 -10.86 4.87
C GLY A 34 -0.19 -9.90 5.84
N THR A 35 -0.48 -8.66 5.42
CA THR A 35 -1.29 -7.73 6.21
C THR A 35 -2.75 -8.16 6.11
N HIS A 36 -3.36 -8.60 7.20
CA HIS A 36 -4.78 -9.00 7.24
C HIS A 36 -5.69 -7.84 7.64
N VAL A 37 -6.92 -7.92 7.15
CA VAL A 37 -8.02 -7.02 7.49
C VAL A 37 -9.07 -7.85 8.22
N GLY A 38 -9.29 -7.55 9.50
CA GLY A 38 -10.23 -8.29 10.34
C GLY A 38 -11.63 -7.69 10.36
N CYS A 39 -11.72 -6.36 10.38
CA CYS A 39 -12.94 -5.59 10.20
C CYS A 39 -12.52 -4.21 9.68
N GLU A 40 -13.20 -3.72 8.64
CA GLU A 40 -13.08 -2.34 8.15
C GLU A 40 -14.30 -1.54 8.57
#